data_AF-A0A328UAX8-F1
#
_entry.id   AF-A0A328UAX8-F1
#
_cell.length_a   1.000
_cell.length_b   1.000
_cell.length_c   1.000
_cell.angle_alpha   90.00
_cell.angle_beta   90.00
_cell.angle_gamma   90.00
#
_symmetry.space_group_name_H-M   'P 1'
#
loop_
_entity.id
_entity.type
_entity.pdbx_description
1 polymer ?
#
loop_
_entity_poly.entity_id
_entity_poly.type
_entity_poly.pdbx_seq_one_letter_code
_entity_poly.pdbx_strand_id
1 'polypeptide(L)'
;MMEMHSFLKAKQKEIPSPNGEEKPSARGLFEFLYEISEWIQAIPSAYRHENEETSTIYVWFNDIAVAEDDFWQVFGEYLVLLRARWKIDIFGTAGMSQETVWLALQEENSHIYAVQKTLSGHPADTIESLCLRIQCLSSEQSKILYALVGATNWKNGTVALDWKYSSFLLEENLAQPTQNSCFCYGGVFEEMDLEDTLQTLTFQQKIILWTGFLKNGLDYAEFEWLYNAISKNVVSNRVEWELSLHTAMQNLKYTVQVSPNDFEMHDGHGCRRYFSFNSTSYAERAFLKILFPLNT
;
A
#
# COMPACT_ATOMS: atom_id res chain seq x y z
N MET A 1 -21.88 -20.03 -9.37
CA MET A 1 -21.30 -18.79 -9.92
C MET A 1 -22.23 -18.33 -11.03
N MET A 2 -22.78 -17.12 -10.95
CA MET A 2 -23.63 -16.59 -12.02
C MET A 2 -22.69 -15.97 -13.06
N GLU A 3 -22.50 -16.63 -14.19
CA GLU A 3 -21.75 -16.06 -15.31
C GLU A 3 -22.66 -15.03 -15.99
N MET A 4 -22.29 -13.75 -15.89
CA MET A 4 -23.06 -12.65 -16.49
C MET A 4 -23.01 -12.69 -18.02
N HIS A 5 -21.94 -13.28 -18.57
CA HIS A 5 -21.71 -13.39 -20.00
C HIS A 5 -21.08 -14.75 -20.36
N SER A 6 -21.37 -15.23 -21.57
CA SER A 6 -20.70 -16.37 -22.19
C SER A 6 -19.50 -15.87 -22.99
N PHE A 7 -18.28 -16.18 -22.54
CA PHE A 7 -17.04 -15.75 -23.18
C PHE A 7 -16.54 -16.77 -24.19
N LEU A 8 -16.12 -16.31 -25.37
CA LEU A 8 -15.52 -17.11 -26.43
C LEU A 8 -14.02 -16.87 -26.49
N LYS A 9 -13.25 -17.93 -26.75
CA LYS A 9 -11.80 -17.85 -26.92
C LYS A 9 -11.48 -17.07 -28.20
N ALA A 10 -10.77 -15.96 -28.05
CA ALA A 10 -10.46 -15.05 -29.14
C ALA A 10 -9.00 -15.19 -29.63
N LYS A 11 -8.06 -15.29 -28.70
CA LYS A 11 -6.62 -15.43 -28.98
C LYS A 11 -5.97 -16.33 -27.93
N GLN A 12 -4.90 -17.01 -28.32
CA GLN A 12 -4.03 -17.73 -27.40
C GLN A 12 -2.57 -17.58 -27.79
N LYS A 13 -1.69 -17.54 -26.79
CA LYS A 13 -0.24 -17.51 -26.95
C LYS A 13 0.39 -18.35 -25.85
N GLU A 14 1.38 -19.16 -26.19
CA GLU A 14 2.14 -19.93 -25.21
C GLU A 14 3.04 -18.98 -24.40
N ILE A 15 3.08 -19.16 -23.07
CA ILE A 15 3.97 -18.45 -22.16
C ILE A 15 5.01 -19.44 -21.63
N PRO A 16 6.31 -19.10 -21.67
CA PRO A 16 7.34 -19.94 -21.06
C PRO A 16 7.03 -20.20 -19.59
N SER A 17 7.19 -21.45 -19.15
CA SER A 17 7.21 -21.73 -17.73
C SER A 17 8.60 -21.33 -17.19
N PRO A 18 8.71 -20.39 -16.25
CA PRO A 18 9.99 -20.06 -15.64
C PRO A 18 10.58 -21.29 -14.94
N ASN A 19 11.90 -21.45 -15.08
CA ASN A 19 12.65 -22.51 -14.40
C ASN A 19 12.93 -22.06 -12.96
N GLY A 20 12.03 -22.38 -12.04
CA GLY A 20 12.22 -22.07 -10.62
C GLY A 20 11.19 -22.74 -9.73
N GLU A 21 11.66 -23.32 -8.63
CA GLU A 21 10.81 -23.86 -7.54
C GLU A 21 10.52 -22.81 -6.47
N GLU A 22 10.60 -21.52 -6.80
CA GLU A 22 10.31 -20.47 -5.82
C GLU A 22 8.82 -20.48 -5.46
N LYS A 23 8.55 -20.66 -4.17
CA LYS A 23 7.17 -20.66 -3.68
C LYS A 23 6.64 -19.23 -3.74
N PRO A 24 5.49 -18.99 -4.40
CA PRO A 24 4.91 -17.66 -4.48
C PRO A 24 4.60 -17.09 -3.09
N SER A 25 5.19 -15.94 -2.79
CA SER A 25 4.99 -15.16 -1.57
C SER A 25 4.10 -13.95 -1.84
N ALA A 26 3.52 -13.36 -0.78
CA ALA A 26 2.76 -12.13 -0.93
C ALA A 26 3.69 -10.99 -1.38
N ARG A 27 4.97 -11.02 -1.01
CA ARG A 27 5.97 -10.12 -1.59
C ARG A 27 6.00 -10.18 -3.12
N GLY A 28 6.08 -11.36 -3.72
CA GLY A 28 6.04 -11.50 -5.19
C GLY A 28 4.73 -11.00 -5.82
N LEU A 29 3.60 -11.14 -5.12
CA LEU A 29 2.33 -10.55 -5.57
C LEU A 29 2.37 -9.02 -5.53
N PHE A 30 2.96 -8.43 -4.49
CA PHE A 30 3.07 -6.98 -4.35
C PHE A 30 4.13 -6.38 -5.28
N GLU A 31 5.22 -7.09 -5.56
CA GLU A 31 6.17 -6.77 -6.63
C GLU A 31 5.45 -6.73 -7.97
N PHE A 32 4.66 -7.75 -8.30
CA PHE A 32 3.86 -7.77 -9.52
C PHE A 32 2.89 -6.57 -9.63
N LEU A 33 2.17 -6.25 -8.55
CA LEU A 33 1.25 -5.11 -8.54
C LEU A 33 2.00 -3.76 -8.63
N TYR A 34 3.18 -3.66 -8.01
CA TYR A 34 4.03 -2.48 -8.06
C TYR A 34 4.57 -2.25 -9.47
N GLU A 35 5.08 -3.29 -10.13
CA GLU A 35 5.54 -3.22 -11.52
C GLU A 35 4.42 -2.84 -12.49
N ILE A 36 3.18 -3.32 -12.28
CA ILE A 36 2.03 -2.83 -13.05
C ILE A 36 1.82 -1.34 -12.80
N SER A 37 1.80 -0.92 -11.54
CA SER A 37 1.61 0.48 -11.13
C SER A 37 2.63 1.41 -11.79
N GLU A 38 3.91 1.02 -11.78
CA GLU A 38 4.99 1.75 -12.43
C GLU A 38 4.87 1.72 -13.96
N TRP A 39 4.54 0.57 -14.55
CA TRP A 39 4.43 0.46 -16.01
C TRP A 39 3.34 1.35 -16.59
N ILE A 40 2.17 1.41 -15.95
CA ILE A 40 1.03 2.22 -16.42
C ILE A 40 0.95 3.60 -15.76
N GLN A 41 1.82 3.89 -14.79
CA GLN A 41 1.83 5.14 -14.01
C GLN A 41 0.49 5.41 -13.29
N ALA A 42 -0.13 4.38 -12.73
CA ALA A 42 -1.41 4.50 -12.02
C ALA A 42 -1.42 3.71 -10.70
N ILE A 43 -1.98 4.34 -9.67
CA ILE A 43 -2.11 3.74 -8.35
C ILE A 43 -3.30 2.78 -8.34
N PRO A 44 -3.12 1.51 -7.92
CA PRO A 44 -4.23 0.58 -7.82
C PRO A 44 -5.19 1.01 -6.73
N SER A 45 -6.47 0.70 -6.90
CA SER A 45 -7.37 0.61 -5.75
C SER A 45 -8.04 -0.75 -5.69
N ALA A 46 -8.46 -1.14 -4.49
CA ALA A 46 -8.95 -2.48 -4.24
C ALA A 46 -10.39 -2.47 -3.74
N TYR A 47 -11.05 -3.60 -4.00
CA TYR A 47 -12.34 -3.93 -3.42
C TYR A 47 -12.37 -5.39 -3.00
N ARG A 48 -13.00 -5.61 -1.86
CA ARG A 48 -13.35 -6.94 -1.36
C ARG A 48 -14.79 -6.89 -0.92
N HIS A 49 -15.58 -7.88 -1.33
CA HIS A 49 -16.96 -7.98 -0.89
C HIS A 49 -17.01 -8.25 0.63
N GLU A 50 -17.93 -7.61 1.35
CA GLU A 50 -17.97 -7.68 2.82
C GLU A 50 -18.31 -9.09 3.35
N ASN A 51 -19.01 -9.90 2.56
CA ASN A 51 -19.32 -11.29 2.90
C ASN A 51 -18.05 -12.07 3.31
N GLU A 52 -18.08 -12.61 4.52
CA GLU A 52 -16.98 -13.31 5.17
C GLU A 52 -16.57 -14.61 4.49
N GLU A 53 -17.40 -15.17 3.61
CA GLU A 53 -17.03 -16.38 2.85
C GLU A 53 -16.24 -16.08 1.58
N THR A 54 -16.14 -14.80 1.17
CA THR A 54 -15.44 -14.45 -0.06
C THR A 54 -13.93 -14.45 0.17
N SER A 55 -13.22 -15.20 -0.67
CA SER A 55 -11.75 -15.22 -0.74
C SER A 55 -11.22 -14.50 -1.98
N THR A 56 -12.01 -13.59 -2.56
CA THR A 56 -11.65 -12.87 -3.79
C THR A 56 -11.42 -11.39 -3.48
N ILE A 57 -10.31 -10.84 -3.98
CA ILE A 57 -10.09 -9.39 -4.03
C ILE A 57 -10.08 -8.94 -5.50
N TYR A 58 -10.54 -7.72 -5.73
CA TYR A 58 -10.46 -7.04 -7.01
C TYR A 58 -9.48 -5.88 -6.85
N VAL A 59 -8.52 -5.76 -7.77
CA VAL A 59 -7.56 -4.65 -7.82
C VAL A 59 -7.69 -3.99 -9.17
N TRP A 60 -8.10 -2.73 -9.20
CA TRP A 60 -8.32 -1.99 -10.44
C TRP A 60 -7.27 -0.90 -10.66
N PHE A 61 -7.00 -0.65 -11.93
CA PHE A 61 -6.24 0.46 -12.44
C PHE A 61 -7.13 1.20 -13.47
N ASN A 62 -7.45 2.45 -13.15
CA ASN A 62 -8.37 3.27 -13.94
C ASN A 62 -7.61 4.12 -14.94
N ASP A 63 -8.30 4.57 -15.99
CA ASP A 63 -7.82 5.57 -16.96
C ASP A 63 -6.53 5.18 -17.70
N ILE A 64 -6.41 3.89 -18.02
CA ILE A 64 -5.28 3.31 -18.75
C ILE A 64 -5.75 2.61 -20.03
N ALA A 65 -4.86 2.54 -21.01
CA ALA A 65 -5.01 1.74 -22.22
C ALA A 65 -3.68 1.03 -22.50
N VAL A 66 -3.73 -0.30 -22.62
CA VAL A 66 -2.54 -1.14 -22.77
C VAL A 66 -2.67 -2.04 -23.98
N ALA A 67 -1.56 -2.30 -24.67
CA ALA A 67 -1.51 -3.34 -25.68
C ALA A 67 -1.45 -4.72 -25.01
N GLU A 68 -2.29 -5.65 -25.47
CA GLU A 68 -2.39 -7.00 -24.87
C GLU A 68 -1.08 -7.79 -25.02
N ASP A 69 -0.42 -7.70 -26.17
CA ASP A 69 0.86 -8.39 -26.39
C ASP A 69 1.99 -7.87 -25.49
N ASP A 70 2.03 -6.55 -25.25
CA ASP A 70 3.00 -5.93 -24.34
C ASP A 70 2.73 -6.37 -22.89
N PHE A 71 1.45 -6.40 -22.48
CA PHE A 71 1.07 -6.87 -21.16
C PHE A 71 1.57 -8.31 -20.92
N TRP A 72 1.32 -9.23 -21.85
CA TRP A 72 1.79 -10.61 -21.69
C TRP A 72 3.30 -10.75 -21.74
N GLN A 73 3.97 -9.91 -22.54
CA GLN A 73 5.43 -9.92 -22.61
C GLN A 73 6.07 -9.49 -21.29
N VAL A 74 5.50 -8.48 -20.62
CA VAL A 74 6.05 -7.95 -19.36
C VAL A 74 5.60 -8.79 -18.16
N PHE A 75 4.33 -9.19 -18.11
CA PHE A 75 3.72 -9.75 -16.91
C PHE A 75 3.33 -11.23 -17.01
N GLY A 76 3.49 -11.86 -18.17
CA GLY A 76 3.11 -13.26 -18.37
C GLY A 76 3.81 -14.20 -17.40
N GLU A 77 5.12 -14.03 -17.21
CA GLU A 77 5.90 -14.88 -16.29
C GLU A 77 5.51 -14.68 -14.82
N TYR A 78 5.21 -13.44 -14.39
CA TYR A 78 4.69 -13.17 -13.05
C TYR A 78 3.41 -13.95 -12.78
N LEU A 79 2.44 -13.89 -13.71
CA LEU A 79 1.18 -14.61 -13.56
C LEU A 79 1.42 -16.13 -13.52
N VAL A 80 2.38 -16.64 -14.27
CA VAL A 80 2.74 -18.06 -14.25
C VAL A 80 3.31 -18.49 -12.89
N LEU A 81 4.15 -17.67 -12.27
CA LEU A 81 4.72 -17.95 -10.94
C LEU A 81 3.63 -17.89 -9.85
N LEU A 82 2.81 -16.85 -9.88
CA LEU A 82 1.79 -16.60 -8.86
C LEU A 82 0.65 -17.64 -8.89
N ARG A 83 0.40 -18.29 -10.04
CA ARG A 83 -0.73 -19.23 -10.22
C ARG A 83 -0.70 -20.43 -9.28
N ALA A 84 0.47 -20.81 -8.78
CA ALA A 84 0.60 -21.92 -7.83
C ALA A 84 -0.10 -21.63 -6.48
N ARG A 85 -0.41 -20.36 -6.19
CA ARG A 85 -1.06 -19.93 -4.96
C ARG A 85 -2.30 -19.08 -5.17
N TRP A 86 -2.34 -18.24 -6.20
CA TRP A 86 -3.47 -17.37 -6.50
C TRP A 86 -3.96 -17.57 -7.93
N LYS A 87 -5.27 -17.77 -8.10
CA LYS A 87 -5.85 -17.66 -9.45
C LYS A 87 -6.10 -16.19 -9.76
N ILE A 88 -5.34 -15.64 -10.70
CA ILE A 88 -5.43 -14.26 -11.13
C ILE A 88 -6.03 -14.23 -12.53
N ASP A 89 -7.20 -13.63 -12.64
CA ASP A 89 -7.86 -13.33 -13.92
C ASP A 89 -7.85 -11.81 -14.11
N ILE A 90 -7.72 -11.34 -15.34
CA ILE A 90 -7.67 -9.91 -15.63
C ILE A 90 -8.80 -9.54 -16.58
N PHE A 91 -9.51 -8.49 -16.24
CA PHE A 91 -10.64 -7.98 -16.99
C PHE A 91 -10.36 -6.55 -17.43
N GLY A 92 -10.87 -6.20 -18.60
CA GLY A 92 -10.87 -4.85 -19.12
C GLY A 92 -11.87 -4.71 -20.26
N THR A 93 -11.74 -3.64 -21.02
CA THR A 93 -12.67 -3.29 -22.10
C THR A 93 -11.88 -3.18 -23.40
N ALA A 94 -12.38 -3.79 -24.49
CA ALA A 94 -11.73 -3.66 -25.79
C ALA A 94 -11.90 -2.23 -26.32
N GLY A 95 -10.81 -1.56 -26.70
CA GLY A 95 -10.87 -0.14 -27.06
C GLY A 95 -11.84 0.18 -28.21
N MET A 96 -11.90 -0.67 -29.24
CA MET A 96 -12.79 -0.45 -30.39
C MET A 96 -14.22 -0.97 -30.20
N SER A 97 -14.38 -2.23 -29.77
CA SER A 97 -15.71 -2.87 -29.67
C SER A 97 -16.42 -2.56 -28.37
N GLN A 98 -15.71 -2.03 -27.36
CA GLN A 98 -16.22 -1.75 -26.01
C GLN A 98 -16.78 -3.00 -25.30
N GLU A 99 -16.45 -4.18 -25.80
CA GLU A 99 -16.82 -5.44 -25.14
C GLU A 99 -15.86 -5.78 -24.00
N THR A 100 -16.30 -6.62 -23.09
CA THR A 100 -15.44 -7.11 -22.00
C THR A 100 -14.38 -8.06 -22.55
N VAL A 101 -13.13 -7.77 -22.23
CA VAL A 101 -11.98 -8.64 -22.45
C VAL A 101 -11.65 -9.35 -21.15
N TRP A 102 -11.47 -10.66 -21.21
CA TRP A 102 -10.99 -11.49 -20.11
C TRP A 102 -9.68 -12.17 -20.51
N LEU A 103 -8.62 -11.81 -19.82
CA LEU A 103 -7.31 -12.45 -19.91
C LEU A 103 -7.17 -13.47 -18.77
N ALA A 104 -6.75 -14.68 -19.12
CA ALA A 104 -6.52 -15.76 -18.17
C ALA A 104 -5.34 -16.64 -18.60
N LEU A 105 -4.71 -17.28 -17.62
CA LEU A 105 -3.83 -18.41 -17.88
C LEU A 105 -4.65 -19.71 -18.00
N GLN A 106 -4.28 -20.53 -18.97
CA GLN A 106 -4.84 -21.88 -19.14
C GLN A 106 -3.70 -22.89 -19.34
N GLU A 107 -3.81 -24.04 -18.69
CA GLU A 107 -2.85 -25.13 -18.86
C GLU A 107 -3.44 -26.23 -19.73
N GLU A 108 -2.73 -26.59 -20.80
CA GLU A 108 -3.10 -27.69 -21.70
C GLU A 108 -1.84 -28.49 -22.04
N ASN A 109 -1.88 -29.82 -21.85
CA ASN A 109 -0.77 -30.73 -22.17
C ASN A 109 0.58 -30.31 -21.55
N SER A 110 0.59 -29.87 -20.29
CA SER A 110 1.78 -29.37 -19.57
C SER A 110 2.40 -28.09 -20.15
N HIS A 111 1.71 -27.40 -21.05
CA HIS A 111 2.07 -26.08 -21.55
C HIS A 111 1.10 -25.04 -21.00
N ILE A 112 1.58 -23.82 -20.83
CA ILE A 112 0.82 -22.72 -20.25
C ILE A 112 0.53 -21.71 -21.35
N TYR A 113 -0.73 -21.30 -21.45
CA TYR A 113 -1.20 -20.38 -22.46
C TYR A 113 -1.78 -19.14 -21.80
N ALA A 114 -1.35 -17.97 -22.26
CA ALA A 114 -2.14 -16.75 -22.19
C ALA A 114 -3.33 -16.88 -23.12
N VAL A 115 -4.53 -16.72 -22.58
CA VAL A 115 -5.78 -16.82 -23.33
C VAL A 115 -6.55 -15.52 -23.18
N GLN A 116 -6.88 -14.91 -24.30
CA GLN A 116 -7.83 -13.82 -24.37
C GLN A 116 -9.20 -14.39 -24.73
N LYS A 117 -10.21 -14.00 -23.96
CA LYS A 117 -11.61 -14.30 -24.23
C LYS A 117 -12.40 -13.01 -24.33
N THR A 118 -13.31 -12.95 -25.29
CA THR A 118 -14.20 -11.80 -25.54
C THR A 118 -15.63 -12.29 -25.70
N LEU A 119 -16.61 -11.39 -25.79
CA LEU A 119 -18.01 -11.77 -25.97
C LEU A 119 -18.27 -12.23 -27.41
N SER A 120 -17.60 -11.58 -28.37
CA SER A 120 -17.67 -11.84 -29.80
C SER A 120 -16.78 -12.99 -30.26
N GLY A 121 -15.72 -13.31 -29.51
CA GLY A 121 -14.65 -14.22 -29.95
C GLY A 121 -13.66 -13.57 -30.92
N HIS A 122 -13.78 -12.26 -31.19
CA HIS A 122 -12.77 -11.51 -31.92
C HIS A 122 -11.70 -10.98 -30.97
N PRO A 123 -10.41 -11.00 -31.39
CA PRO A 123 -9.33 -10.52 -30.56
C PRO A 123 -9.37 -8.99 -30.41
N ALA A 124 -8.90 -8.51 -29.27
CA ALA A 124 -8.71 -7.09 -28.98
C ALA A 124 -7.23 -6.80 -28.76
N ASP A 125 -6.69 -5.86 -29.54
CA ASP A 125 -5.27 -5.49 -29.44
C ASP A 125 -5.01 -4.54 -28.26
N THR A 126 -5.99 -3.68 -27.96
CA THR A 126 -5.93 -2.70 -26.86
C THR A 126 -6.99 -2.99 -25.83
N ILE A 127 -6.58 -2.99 -24.56
CA ILE A 127 -7.42 -3.16 -23.39
C ILE A 127 -7.44 -1.85 -22.60
N GLU A 128 -8.61 -1.27 -22.47
CA GLU A 128 -8.91 -0.09 -21.66
C GLU A 128 -9.36 -0.54 -20.27
N SER A 129 -8.83 0.09 -19.23
CA SER A 129 -8.98 -0.31 -17.81
C SER A 129 -8.49 -1.73 -17.51
N LEU A 130 -7.90 -1.92 -16.34
CA LEU A 130 -7.43 -3.24 -15.90
C LEU A 130 -7.99 -3.53 -14.52
N CYS A 131 -8.68 -4.66 -14.39
CA CYS A 131 -9.18 -5.18 -13.13
C CYS A 131 -8.66 -6.60 -12.93
N LEU A 132 -7.79 -6.76 -11.94
CA LEU A 132 -7.28 -8.04 -11.52
C LEU A 132 -8.24 -8.64 -10.50
N ARG A 133 -8.82 -9.79 -10.83
CA ARG A 133 -9.57 -10.64 -9.90
C ARG A 133 -8.62 -11.69 -9.34
N ILE A 134 -8.28 -11.56 -8.06
CA ILE A 134 -7.33 -12.43 -7.37
C ILE A 134 -8.11 -13.33 -6.41
N GLN A 135 -8.15 -14.63 -6.72
CA GLN A 135 -8.70 -15.65 -5.84
C GLN A 135 -7.64 -16.12 -4.84
N CYS A 136 -7.90 -15.84 -3.57
CA CYS A 136 -7.06 -16.20 -2.42
C CYS A 136 -7.40 -17.60 -1.89
N LEU A 137 -6.48 -18.16 -1.11
CA LEU A 137 -6.63 -19.49 -0.49
C LEU A 137 -7.69 -19.52 0.60
N SER A 138 -7.92 -18.37 1.25
CA SER A 138 -8.90 -18.24 2.33
C SER A 138 -9.48 -16.83 2.38
N SER A 139 -10.63 -16.70 3.05
CA SER A 139 -11.23 -15.40 3.33
C SER A 139 -10.30 -14.52 4.18
N GLU A 140 -9.64 -15.11 5.18
CA GLU A 140 -8.69 -14.36 6.02
C GLU A 140 -7.53 -13.81 5.22
N GLN A 141 -6.94 -14.62 4.33
CA GLN A 141 -5.87 -14.15 3.45
C GLN A 141 -6.36 -13.00 2.56
N SER A 142 -7.58 -13.08 2.02
CA SER A 142 -8.15 -12.00 1.21
C SER A 142 -8.38 -10.72 2.01
N LYS A 143 -8.78 -10.81 3.29
CA LYS A 143 -8.94 -9.65 4.19
C LYS A 143 -7.60 -8.96 4.43
N ILE A 144 -6.55 -9.75 4.68
CA ILE A 144 -5.19 -9.23 4.90
C ILE A 144 -4.66 -8.58 3.61
N LEU A 145 -4.67 -9.29 2.47
CA LEU A 145 -4.19 -8.75 1.19
C LEU A 145 -4.95 -7.47 0.78
N TYR A 146 -6.27 -7.43 0.98
CA TYR A 146 -7.07 -6.22 0.75
C TYR A 146 -6.58 -5.03 1.61
N ALA A 147 -6.33 -5.26 2.90
CA ALA A 147 -5.81 -4.23 3.79
C ALA A 147 -4.41 -3.77 3.36
N LEU A 148 -3.52 -4.68 2.96
CA LEU A 148 -2.20 -4.32 2.46
C LEU A 148 -2.30 -3.48 1.18
N VAL A 149 -3.13 -3.88 0.20
CA VAL A 149 -3.24 -3.13 -1.07
C VAL A 149 -3.72 -1.70 -0.82
N GLY A 150 -4.68 -1.52 0.08
CA GLY A 150 -5.19 -0.18 0.44
C GLY A 150 -4.23 0.66 1.28
N ALA A 151 -3.33 0.04 2.03
CA ALA A 151 -2.36 0.74 2.90
C ALA A 151 -0.99 0.97 2.23
N THR A 152 -0.70 0.30 1.12
CA THR A 152 0.59 0.40 0.44
C THR A 152 0.72 1.76 -0.24
N ASN A 153 1.84 2.44 -0.01
CA ASN A 153 2.28 3.57 -0.80
C ASN A 153 2.90 3.06 -2.09
N TRP A 154 2.09 3.00 -3.14
CA TRP A 154 2.48 2.46 -4.45
C TRP A 154 3.55 3.28 -5.18
N LYS A 155 3.96 4.45 -4.69
CA LYS A 155 5.09 5.21 -5.26
C LYS A 155 6.44 4.62 -4.88
N ASN A 156 6.55 4.05 -3.68
CA ASN A 156 7.81 3.53 -3.15
C ASN A 156 7.69 2.10 -2.59
N GLY A 157 6.54 1.45 -2.77
CA GLY A 157 6.33 0.05 -2.41
C GLY A 157 6.33 -0.22 -0.91
N THR A 158 6.12 0.81 -0.07
CA THR A 158 6.16 0.70 1.39
C THR A 158 4.76 0.60 2.00
N VAL A 159 4.63 -0.03 3.17
CA VAL A 159 3.35 -0.16 3.88
C VAL A 159 3.52 0.00 5.39
N ALA A 160 2.57 0.70 6.03
CA ALA A 160 2.52 0.90 7.48
C ALA A 160 1.15 0.42 8.01
N LEU A 161 1.15 -0.56 8.91
CA LEU A 161 -0.03 -1.28 9.36
C LEU A 161 -0.11 -1.45 10.87
N ASP A 162 -1.28 -1.86 11.34
CA ASP A 162 -1.45 -2.29 12.73
C ASP A 162 -0.67 -3.58 13.00
N TRP A 163 -0.09 -3.69 14.20
CA TRP A 163 0.71 -4.83 14.63
C TRP A 163 0.00 -6.20 14.52
N LYS A 164 -1.34 -6.24 14.47
CA LYS A 164 -2.08 -7.49 14.19
C LYS A 164 -1.71 -8.15 12.86
N TYR A 165 -1.15 -7.41 11.90
CA TYR A 165 -0.72 -7.93 10.59
C TYR A 165 0.76 -8.38 10.58
N SER A 166 1.51 -8.17 11.67
CA SER A 166 2.97 -8.41 11.72
C SER A 166 3.37 -9.86 11.41
N SER A 167 2.64 -10.85 11.93
CA SER A 167 2.91 -12.26 11.65
C SER A 167 2.84 -12.57 10.15
N PHE A 168 1.81 -12.04 9.47
CA PHE A 168 1.66 -12.23 8.02
C PHE A 168 2.80 -11.56 7.25
N LEU A 169 3.17 -10.32 7.61
CA LEU A 169 4.29 -9.64 6.95
C LEU A 169 5.60 -10.42 7.11
N LEU A 170 5.84 -11.01 8.29
CA LEU A 170 7.04 -11.80 8.55
C LEU A 170 7.04 -13.10 7.75
N GLU A 171 5.93 -13.84 7.76
CA GLU A 171 5.78 -15.10 7.04
C GLU A 171 5.90 -14.93 5.52
N GLU A 172 5.50 -13.78 4.99
CA GLU A 172 5.51 -13.47 3.56
C GLU A 172 6.73 -12.68 3.08
N ASN A 173 7.76 -12.54 3.93
CA ASN A 173 8.98 -11.77 3.66
C ASN A 173 8.74 -10.30 3.27
N LEU A 174 7.64 -9.72 3.76
CA LEU A 174 7.31 -8.31 3.58
C LEU A 174 7.78 -7.46 4.76
N ALA A 175 7.99 -8.05 5.94
CA ALA A 175 8.24 -7.31 7.18
C ALA A 175 9.58 -6.57 7.17
N GLN A 176 9.55 -5.33 7.63
CA GLN A 176 10.73 -4.55 7.94
C GLN A 176 10.91 -4.52 9.47
N PRO A 177 12.05 -5.01 9.99
CA PRO A 177 12.27 -5.11 11.42
C PRO A 177 12.45 -3.73 12.03
N THR A 178 11.49 -3.29 12.83
CA THR A 178 11.54 -2.04 13.59
C THR A 178 11.47 -2.33 15.08
N GLN A 179 12.16 -1.50 15.88
CA GLN A 179 12.10 -1.56 17.34
C GLN A 179 11.32 -0.37 17.86
N ASN A 180 10.44 -0.59 18.85
CA ASN A 180 9.68 0.47 19.51
C ASN A 180 8.90 1.38 18.53
N SER A 181 8.37 0.81 17.45
CA SER A 181 7.51 1.55 16.52
C SER A 181 6.04 1.40 16.87
N CYS A 182 5.25 2.43 16.60
CA CYS A 182 3.80 2.39 16.84
C CYS A 182 3.08 1.46 15.87
N PHE A 183 3.63 1.31 14.66
CA PHE A 183 3.10 0.46 13.59
C PHE A 183 4.10 -0.62 13.19
N CYS A 184 3.61 -1.68 12.54
CA CYS A 184 4.50 -2.59 11.81
C CYS A 184 4.67 -2.10 10.38
N TYR A 185 5.88 -2.23 9.86
CA TYR A 185 6.24 -1.78 8.52
C TYR A 185 6.59 -2.95 7.64
N GLY A 186 6.40 -2.76 6.35
CA GLY A 186 6.85 -3.70 5.34
C GLY A 186 6.98 -3.05 3.98
N GLY A 187 7.40 -3.83 3.01
CA GLY A 187 7.41 -3.36 1.64
C GLY A 187 7.85 -4.40 0.63
N VAL A 188 7.79 -3.97 -0.63
CA VAL A 188 8.17 -4.72 -1.82
C VAL A 188 9.69 -4.95 -1.88
N PHE A 189 10.46 -3.96 -1.41
CA PHE A 189 11.91 -3.96 -1.44
C PHE A 189 12.53 -4.41 -0.11
N GLU A 190 13.71 -5.03 -0.16
CA GLU A 190 14.42 -5.52 1.04
C GLU A 190 14.93 -4.38 1.91
N GLU A 191 15.39 -3.31 1.26
CA GLU A 191 15.89 -2.12 1.92
C GLU A 191 14.93 -0.97 1.60
N MET A 192 14.47 -0.29 2.64
CA MET A 192 13.63 0.90 2.53
C MET A 192 14.30 2.04 3.28
N ASP A 193 14.24 3.24 2.73
CA ASP A 193 14.70 4.42 3.47
C ASP A 193 13.69 4.77 4.58
N LEU A 194 14.20 5.34 5.67
CA LEU A 194 13.38 5.85 6.76
C LEU A 194 12.47 6.98 6.30
N GLU A 195 12.91 7.78 5.32
CA GLU A 195 12.07 8.83 4.72
C GLU A 195 10.86 8.23 3.99
N ASP A 196 11.09 7.18 3.18
CA ASP A 196 10.02 6.46 2.49
C ASP A 196 9.01 5.86 3.48
N THR A 197 9.52 5.33 4.59
CA THR A 197 8.72 4.75 5.68
C THR A 197 7.86 5.81 6.38
N LEU A 198 8.38 7.03 6.56
CA LEU A 198 7.61 8.15 7.10
C LEU A 198 6.54 8.64 6.13
N GLN A 199 6.81 8.60 4.82
CA GLN A 199 5.86 8.97 3.78
C GLN A 199 4.66 8.03 3.71
N THR A 200 4.84 6.77 4.10
CA THR A 200 3.77 5.77 4.16
C THR A 200 2.70 6.10 5.21
N LEU A 201 3.05 6.85 6.25
CA LEU A 201 2.13 7.14 7.34
C LEU A 201 0.97 8.01 6.86
N THR A 202 -0.24 7.48 7.00
CA THR A 202 -1.46 8.24 6.75
C THR A 202 -1.64 9.36 7.77
N PHE A 203 -2.41 10.38 7.41
CA PHE A 203 -2.82 11.45 8.33
C PHE A 203 -3.36 10.92 9.67
N GLN A 204 -4.18 9.87 9.63
CA GLN A 204 -4.75 9.25 10.82
C GLN A 204 -3.68 8.57 11.69
N GLN A 205 -2.70 7.91 11.10
CA GLN A 205 -1.58 7.30 11.84
C GLN A 205 -0.70 8.37 12.50
N LYS A 206 -0.47 9.50 11.82
CA LYS A 206 0.23 10.66 12.40
C LYS A 206 -0.52 11.21 13.62
N ILE A 207 -1.86 11.31 13.56
CA ILE A 207 -2.68 11.68 14.74
C ILE A 207 -2.51 10.69 15.88
N ILE A 208 -2.47 9.38 15.60
CA ILE A 208 -2.28 8.33 16.62
C ILE A 208 -0.91 8.51 17.31
N LEU A 209 0.17 8.73 16.56
CA LEU A 209 1.50 9.00 17.10
C LEU A 209 1.48 10.21 18.04
N TRP A 210 0.98 11.35 17.56
CA TRP A 210 0.91 12.57 18.37
C TRP A 210 0.03 12.39 19.62
N THR A 211 -1.09 11.67 19.49
CA THR A 211 -1.97 11.38 20.63
C THR A 211 -1.26 10.52 21.67
N GLY A 212 -0.51 9.50 21.23
CA GLY A 212 0.29 8.64 22.11
C GLY A 212 1.33 9.45 22.88
N PHE A 213 2.06 10.33 22.20
CA PHE A 213 3.00 11.25 22.83
C PHE A 213 2.33 12.21 23.81
N LEU A 214 1.33 12.98 23.36
CA LEU A 214 0.70 14.03 24.17
C LEU A 214 -0.08 13.51 25.38
N LYS A 215 -0.63 12.28 25.30
CA LYS A 215 -1.41 11.69 26.39
C LYS A 215 -0.56 10.88 27.36
N ASN A 216 0.38 10.10 26.82
CA ASN A 216 1.07 9.06 27.57
C ASN A 216 2.60 9.23 27.60
N GLY A 217 3.16 10.25 26.92
CA GLY A 217 4.59 10.47 26.82
C GLY A 217 5.33 9.41 26.01
N LEU A 218 4.64 8.76 25.07
CA LEU A 218 5.23 7.67 24.27
C LEU A 218 6.21 8.22 23.23
N ASP A 219 7.44 7.72 23.27
CA ASP A 219 8.55 8.11 22.41
C ASP A 219 8.83 7.01 21.37
N TYR A 220 7.92 6.87 20.41
CA TYR A 220 8.05 5.87 19.35
C TYR A 220 9.18 6.20 18.36
N ALA A 221 9.76 5.17 17.73
CA ALA A 221 10.85 5.30 16.77
C ALA A 221 10.53 6.26 15.60
N GLU A 222 9.26 6.34 15.20
CA GLU A 222 8.78 7.27 14.17
C GLU A 222 9.17 8.73 14.47
N PHE A 223 9.24 9.13 15.74
CA PHE A 223 9.65 10.48 16.11
C PHE A 223 11.15 10.73 15.92
N GLU A 224 11.99 9.71 16.11
CA GLU A 224 13.41 9.81 15.78
C GLU A 224 13.58 10.01 14.28
N TRP A 225 12.88 9.20 13.49
CA TRP A 225 12.92 9.31 12.03
C TRP A 225 12.46 10.70 11.60
N LEU A 226 11.34 11.19 12.15
CA LEU A 226 10.80 12.51 11.84
C LEU A 226 11.78 13.63 12.24
N TYR A 227 12.33 13.59 13.46
CA TYR A 227 13.28 14.60 13.93
C TYR A 227 14.51 14.68 13.03
N ASN A 228 15.06 13.52 12.65
CA ASN A 228 16.22 13.43 11.76
C ASN A 228 15.88 13.96 10.36
N ALA A 229 14.69 13.63 9.83
CA ALA A 229 14.23 14.14 8.54
C ALA A 229 14.02 15.67 8.55
N ILE A 230 13.45 16.23 9.64
CA ILE A 230 13.31 17.70 9.78
C ILE A 230 14.69 18.35 9.82
N SER A 231 15.61 17.78 10.60
CA SER A 231 16.97 18.32 10.76
C SER A 231 17.77 18.32 9.45
N LYS A 232 17.49 17.36 8.56
CA LYS A 232 18.09 17.27 7.22
C LYS A 232 17.33 18.09 6.15
N ASN A 233 16.20 18.72 6.50
CA ASN A 233 15.29 19.40 5.58
C ASN A 233 14.75 18.52 4.45
N VAL A 234 14.47 17.24 4.75
CA VAL A 234 13.95 16.26 3.76
C VAL A 234 12.51 15.81 4.05
N VAL A 235 11.83 16.39 5.04
CA VAL A 235 10.43 16.02 5.31
C VAL A 235 9.52 16.41 4.15
N SER A 236 9.07 15.41 3.40
CA SER A 236 7.95 15.51 2.49
C SER A 236 6.67 15.91 3.23
N ASN A 237 5.95 16.90 2.71
CA ASN A 237 4.63 17.32 3.22
C ASN A 237 4.61 17.62 4.73
N ARG A 238 5.53 18.49 5.20
CA ARG A 238 5.60 18.94 6.60
C ARG A 238 4.26 19.47 7.15
N VAL A 239 3.44 20.07 6.30
CA VAL A 239 2.10 20.58 6.65
C VAL A 239 1.20 19.46 7.20
N GLU A 240 1.30 18.24 6.67
CA GLU A 240 0.50 17.12 7.17
C GLU A 240 0.87 16.72 8.60
N TRP A 241 2.17 16.82 8.95
CA TRP A 241 2.65 16.62 10.32
C TRP A 241 2.18 17.73 11.27
N GLU A 242 2.15 18.98 10.81
CA GLU A 242 1.61 20.11 11.58
C GLU A 242 0.10 19.97 11.83
N LEU A 243 -0.66 19.64 10.79
CA LEU A 243 -2.11 19.48 10.87
C LEU A 243 -2.51 18.29 11.75
N SER A 244 -1.80 17.16 11.64
CA SER A 244 -2.07 15.99 12.48
C SER A 244 -1.75 16.25 13.94
N LEU A 245 -0.68 17.00 14.24
CA LEU A 245 -0.37 17.47 15.59
C LEU A 245 -1.49 18.37 16.11
N HIS A 246 -1.91 19.36 15.33
CA HIS A 246 -2.99 20.26 15.70
C HIS A 246 -4.29 19.50 15.98
N THR A 247 -4.66 18.53 15.14
CA THR A 247 -5.83 17.66 15.38
C THR A 247 -5.70 16.85 16.67
N ALA A 248 -4.53 16.26 16.95
CA ALA A 248 -4.30 15.52 18.19
C ALA A 248 -4.43 16.43 19.43
N MET A 249 -3.87 17.64 19.37
CA MET A 249 -4.00 18.65 20.43
C MET A 249 -5.45 19.06 20.66
N GLN A 250 -6.23 19.30 19.59
CA GLN A 250 -7.66 19.61 19.67
C GLN A 250 -8.45 18.47 20.31
N ASN A 251 -8.22 17.23 19.89
CA ASN A 251 -8.88 16.04 20.44
C ASN A 251 -8.61 15.87 21.94
N LEU A 252 -7.39 16.22 22.39
CA LEU A 252 -6.97 16.18 23.78
C LEU A 252 -7.24 17.49 24.54
N LYS A 253 -7.90 18.47 23.91
CA LYS A 253 -8.26 19.78 24.47
C LYS A 253 -7.06 20.58 24.99
N TYR A 254 -5.90 20.43 24.34
CA TYR A 254 -4.75 21.28 24.61
C TYR A 254 -5.06 22.73 24.25
N THR A 255 -4.52 23.65 25.05
CA THR A 255 -4.59 25.09 24.79
C THR A 255 -3.19 25.67 24.70
N VAL A 256 -3.01 26.61 23.78
CA VAL A 256 -1.75 27.29 23.53
C VAL A 256 -1.96 28.78 23.74
N GLN A 257 -1.12 29.40 24.56
CA GLN A 257 -1.07 30.84 24.75
C GLN A 257 0.25 31.33 24.15
N VAL A 258 0.14 32.19 23.14
CA VAL A 258 1.29 32.79 22.48
C VAL A 258 1.30 34.28 22.78
N SER A 259 2.40 34.77 23.34
CA SER A 259 2.72 36.18 23.48
C SER A 259 4.06 36.48 22.79
N PRO A 260 4.43 37.75 22.54
CA PRO A 260 5.66 38.08 21.82
C PRO A 260 6.94 37.46 22.41
N ASN A 261 6.96 37.16 23.71
CA ASN A 261 8.13 36.61 24.42
C ASN A 261 7.85 35.32 25.18
N ASP A 262 6.64 34.76 25.07
CA ASP A 262 6.24 33.59 25.86
C ASP A 262 5.35 32.65 25.07
N PHE A 263 5.56 31.36 25.30
CA PHE A 263 4.76 30.28 24.76
C PHE A 263 4.39 29.33 25.90
N GLU A 264 3.12 29.29 26.23
CA GLU A 264 2.61 28.39 27.26
C GLU A 264 1.64 27.39 26.64
N MET A 265 1.78 26.12 27.02
CA MET A 265 0.89 25.06 26.59
C MET A 265 0.30 24.33 27.79
N HIS A 266 -1.03 24.24 27.83
CA HIS A 266 -1.75 23.52 28.87
C HIS A 266 -2.49 22.32 28.26
N ASP A 267 -2.53 21.20 28.98
CA ASP A 267 -3.33 20.04 28.58
C ASP A 267 -4.83 20.26 28.81
N GLY A 268 -5.65 19.26 28.45
CA GLY A 268 -7.10 19.29 28.66
C GLY A 268 -7.56 19.34 30.12
N HIS A 269 -6.66 19.21 31.10
CA HIS A 269 -6.93 19.40 32.52
C HIS A 269 -6.51 20.79 33.02
N GLY A 270 -5.97 21.64 32.14
CA GLY A 270 -5.44 22.96 32.50
C GLY A 270 -4.04 22.90 33.13
N CYS A 271 -3.38 21.75 33.13
CA CYS A 271 -2.03 21.59 33.66
C CYS A 271 -1.02 22.09 32.62
N ARG A 272 -0.11 22.97 33.05
CA ARG A 272 0.99 23.43 32.20
C ARG A 272 1.94 22.29 31.86
N ARG A 273 2.29 22.18 30.57
CA ARG A 273 3.21 21.19 30.02
C ARG A 273 4.48 21.88 29.54
N TYR A 274 5.61 21.28 29.87
CA TYR A 274 6.94 21.80 29.56
C TYR A 274 7.64 20.82 28.63
N PHE A 275 8.27 21.38 27.60
CA PHE A 275 9.04 20.64 26.61
C PHE A 275 10.37 21.36 26.38
N SER A 276 11.43 20.60 26.10
CA SER A 276 12.82 21.03 26.03
C SER A 276 13.54 20.34 24.88
N PHE A 277 14.29 21.11 24.10
CA PHE A 277 15.17 20.57 23.06
C PHE A 277 16.33 19.73 23.64
N ASN A 278 16.64 19.90 24.94
CA ASN A 278 17.65 19.10 25.63
C ASN A 278 17.12 17.75 26.12
N SER A 279 15.84 17.45 25.88
CA SER A 279 15.25 16.16 26.21
C SER A 279 15.90 15.03 25.41
N THR A 280 16.01 13.85 26.02
CA THR A 280 16.39 12.64 25.31
C THR A 280 15.27 12.11 24.42
N SER A 281 14.01 12.51 24.67
CA SER A 281 12.87 12.10 23.84
C SER A 281 12.95 12.72 22.45
N TYR A 282 12.80 11.88 21.43
CA TYR A 282 12.69 12.37 20.05
C TYR A 282 11.32 12.98 19.77
N ALA A 283 10.25 12.47 20.37
CA ALA A 283 8.90 13.00 20.24
C ALA A 283 8.83 14.45 20.71
N GLU A 284 9.44 14.76 21.84
CA GLU A 284 9.54 16.11 22.38
C GLU A 284 10.35 17.05 21.48
N ARG A 285 11.49 16.58 20.98
CA ARG A 285 12.34 17.34 20.06
C ARG A 285 11.67 17.56 18.71
N ALA A 286 11.00 16.55 18.15
CA ALA A 286 10.22 16.64 16.91
C ALA A 286 9.03 17.58 17.08
N PHE A 287 8.27 17.45 18.17
CA PHE A 287 7.17 18.34 18.53
C PHE A 287 7.61 19.81 18.52
N LEU A 288 8.71 20.13 19.21
CA LEU A 288 9.24 21.49 19.25
C LEU A 288 9.74 21.96 17.88
N LYS A 289 10.37 21.08 17.07
CA LYS A 289 10.77 21.41 15.69
C LYS A 289 9.59 21.64 14.75
N ILE A 290 8.43 21.02 15.01
CA ILE A 290 7.20 21.28 14.26
C ILE A 290 6.64 22.66 14.63
N LEU A 291 6.50 22.95 15.93
CA LEU A 291 5.96 24.23 16.42
C LEU A 291 6.86 25.43 16.13
N PHE A 292 8.18 25.24 16.21
CA PHE A 292 9.18 26.29 16.03
C PHE A 292 10.11 25.90 14.87
N PRO A 293 9.68 26.13 13.61
CA PRO A 293 10.42 25.73 12.40
C PRO A 293 11.81 26.34 12.24
N LEU A 294 12.11 27.42 12.96
CA LEU A 294 13.32 28.19 12.73
C LEU A 294 14.53 27.40 13.21
N ASN A 295 15.37 27.01 12.24
CA ASN A 295 16.69 26.43 12.49
C ASN A 295 17.66 27.56 12.85
N THR A 296 17.62 28.03 14.09
CA THR A 296 18.77 28.73 14.70
C THR A 296 19.57 27.76 15.53
#